data_AF-A0A962QGS1-F1
#
_entry.id   AF-A0A962QGS1-F1
#
_cell.length_a   1.000
_cell.length_b   1.000
_cell.length_c   1.000
_cell.angle_alpha   90.00
_cell.angle_beta   90.00
_cell.angle_gamma   90.00
#
_symmetry.space_group_name_H-M   'P 1'
#
loop_
_entity.id
_entity.type
_entity.pdbx_description
1 polymer ?
#
loop_
_entity_poly.entity_id
_entity_poly.type
_entity_poly.pdbx_seq_one_letter_code
_entity_poly.pdbx_strand_id
1 'polypeptide(L)' 'CHGLSAISADIIPDLRYLTPDKHAEFLPIVYGTRSQQGMPPFGGILDPEQVEKIRQYIIQRSHDLHAELQKDNPGN' A
#
# COMPACT_ATOMS: atom_id res chain seq x y z
N CYS A 1 5.98 -4.36 8.71
CA CYS A 1 5.83 -2.90 8.93
C CYS A 1 4.39 -2.45 8.64
N HIS A 2 3.88 -2.57 7.41
CA HIS A 2 2.51 -2.14 7.05
C HIS A 2 1.39 -3.11 7.48
N GLY A 3 1.62 -3.84 8.59
CA GLY A 3 0.78 -4.91 9.14
C GLY A 3 0.42 -6.06 8.18
N LEU A 4 -0.45 -6.96 8.63
CA LEU A 4 -0.86 -8.14 7.87
C LEU A 4 -1.88 -7.72 6.80
N SER A 5 -1.70 -8.18 5.56
CA SER A 5 -2.62 -7.85 4.45
C SER A 5 -2.80 -6.35 4.19
N ALA A 6 -1.73 -5.57 4.40
CA ALA A 6 -1.70 -4.10 4.31
C ALA A 6 -2.54 -3.36 5.37
N ILE A 7 -3.00 -4.05 6.41
CA ILE A 7 -3.74 -3.46 7.54
C ILE A 7 -2.73 -3.03 8.59
N SER A 8 -2.43 -1.74 8.65
CA SER A 8 -1.42 -1.22 9.60
C SER A 8 -1.94 -1.17 11.04
N ALA A 9 -1.01 -1.20 12.00
CA ALA A 9 -1.28 -1.11 13.44
C ALA A 9 -0.99 0.31 14.00
N ASP A 10 -1.64 1.32 13.44
CA ASP A 10 -1.63 2.75 13.83
C ASP A 10 -0.34 3.56 13.68
N ILE A 11 0.86 2.98 13.80
CA ILE A 11 2.12 3.77 13.81
C ILE A 11 2.72 3.96 12.40
N ILE A 12 2.31 3.14 11.44
CA ILE A 12 2.86 3.11 10.07
C ILE A 12 1.71 3.36 9.07
N PRO A 13 1.94 4.02 7.91
CA PRO A 13 0.86 4.26 6.94
C PRO A 13 0.15 2.97 6.49
N ASP A 14 -1.18 2.99 6.49
CA ASP A 14 -2.02 1.95 5.89
C ASP A 14 -2.02 2.12 4.36
N LEU A 15 -1.56 1.09 3.65
CA LEU A 15 -1.35 1.17 2.20
C LEU A 15 -2.67 1.11 1.42
N ARG A 16 -3.79 0.73 2.05
CA ARG A 16 -5.10 0.71 1.39
C ARG A 16 -5.66 2.12 1.13
N TYR A 17 -5.08 3.13 1.78
CA TYR A 17 -5.45 4.54 1.66
C TYR A 17 -4.43 5.38 0.87
N LEU A 18 -3.57 4.74 0.06
CA LEU A 18 -2.63 5.47 -0.79
C LEU A 18 -3.36 6.41 -1.76
N THR A 19 -2.83 7.61 -1.94
CA THR A 19 -3.34 8.56 -2.94
C THR A 19 -2.87 8.16 -4.35
N PRO A 20 -3.54 8.65 -5.41
CA PRO A 20 -3.10 8.42 -6.79
C PRO A 20 -1.62 8.78 -7.03
N ASP A 21 -1.17 9.90 -6.47
CA ASP A 21 0.24 10.33 -6.57
C ASP A 21 1.19 9.30 -5.95
N LYS A 22 0.81 8.69 -4.81
CA LYS A 22 1.63 7.65 -4.19
C LYS A 22 1.60 6.34 -4.95
N HIS A 23 0.53 6.03 -5.66
CA HIS A 23 0.51 4.92 -6.61
C HIS A 23 1.42 5.18 -7.81
N ALA A 24 1.47 6.41 -8.32
CA ALA A 24 2.39 6.78 -9.40
C ALA A 24 3.86 6.71 -8.96
N GLU A 25 4.15 7.08 -7.71
CA GLU A 25 5.48 7.03 -7.11
C GLU A 25 5.84 5.66 -6.48
N PHE A 26 5.01 4.62 -6.63
CA PHE A 26 5.11 3.40 -5.84
C PHE A 26 6.46 2.70 -5.99
N LEU A 27 6.92 2.50 -7.22
CA LEU A 27 8.22 1.87 -7.51
C LEU A 27 9.41 2.67 -6.93
N PRO A 28 9.56 3.98 -7.21
CA PRO A 28 10.58 4.81 -6.56
C PRO A 28 10.55 4.75 -5.03
N ILE A 29 9.37 4.76 -4.42
CA ILE A 29 9.20 4.67 -2.96
C ILE A 29 9.73 3.33 -2.43
N VAL A 30 9.29 2.21 -3.01
CA VAL A 30 9.76 0.86 -2.65
C VAL A 30 11.27 0.72 -2.87
N TYR A 31 11.82 1.39 -3.87
CA TYR A 31 13.26 1.35 -4.17
C TYR A 31 14.09 2.30 -3.29
N GLY A 32 13.46 3.15 -2.48
CA GLY A 32 14.16 3.84 -1.40
C GLY A 32 14.09 5.35 -1.39
N THR A 33 13.21 6.02 -2.16
CA THR A 33 13.03 7.48 -2.03
C THR A 33 12.56 7.89 -0.63
N ARG A 34 12.07 6.94 0.18
CA ARG A 34 11.66 7.13 1.58
C ARG A 34 12.61 6.48 2.60
N SER A 35 13.82 6.08 2.19
CA SER A 35 14.83 5.46 3.07
C SER A 35 15.18 6.32 4.29
N GLN A 36 15.34 7.63 4.10
CA GLN A 36 15.63 8.59 5.17
C GLN A 36 14.45 8.79 6.15
N GLN A 37 13.25 8.30 5.80
CA GLN A 37 12.04 8.36 6.62
C GLN A 37 11.74 7.00 7.28
N GLY A 38 12.70 6.08 7.27
CA GLY A 38 12.60 4.78 7.93
C GLY A 38 11.95 3.68 7.09
N MET A 39 11.69 3.90 5.80
CA MET A 39 11.24 2.85 4.87
C MET A 39 12.44 2.21 4.16
N PRO A 40 12.82 0.96 4.50
CA PRO A 40 13.99 0.33 3.88
C PRO A 40 13.85 0.22 2.36
N PRO A 41 14.94 0.41 1.59
CA PRO A 41 14.92 0.18 0.16
C PRO A 41 14.81 -1.32 -0.14
N PHE A 42 13.98 -1.67 -1.12
CA PHE A 42 13.87 -3.03 -1.66
C PHE A 42 14.41 -3.14 -3.10
N GLY A 43 15.03 -2.07 -3.62
CA GLY A 43 15.72 -2.10 -4.90
C GLY A 43 16.87 -3.11 -4.87
N GLY A 44 16.91 -4.02 -5.85
CA GLY A 44 17.87 -5.13 -5.89
C GLY A 44 17.44 -6.37 -5.12
N ILE A 45 16.32 -6.31 -4.39
CA ILE A 45 15.66 -7.47 -3.77
C ILE A 45 14.40 -7.85 -4.55
N LEU A 46 13.61 -6.84 -4.91
CA LEU A 46 12.42 -6.98 -5.73
C LEU A 46 12.71 -6.41 -7.12
N ASP A 47 12.28 -7.13 -8.15
CA ASP A 47 12.22 -6.60 -9.52
C ASP A 47 10.97 -5.72 -9.72
N PRO A 48 10.91 -4.89 -10.78
CA PRO A 48 9.78 -4.00 -11.00
C PRO A 48 8.43 -4.71 -11.18
N GLU A 49 8.43 -5.94 -11.71
CA GLU A 49 7.20 -6.71 -11.93
C GLU A 49 6.64 -7.22 -10.59
N GLN A 50 7.51 -7.65 -9.68
CA GLN A 50 7.15 -8.02 -8.30
C GLN A 50 6.58 -6.82 -7.54
N VAL A 51 7.20 -5.65 -7.68
CA VAL A 51 6.69 -4.41 -7.07
C VAL A 51 5.31 -4.06 -7.62
N GLU A 52 5.09 -4.22 -8.93
CA GLU A 52 3.77 -3.99 -9.53
C GLU A 52 2.72 -4.98 -9.03
N LYS A 53 3.05 -6.27 -8.87
CA LYS A 53 2.15 -7.27 -8.27
C LYS A 53 1.74 -6.88 -6.85
N ILE A 54 2.66 -6.35 -6.06
CA ILE A 54 2.36 -5.83 -4.71
C ILE A 54 1.43 -4.61 -4.81
N ARG A 55 1.67 -3.68 -5.75
CA ARG A 55 0.79 -2.52 -5.97
C ARG A 55 -0.63 -2.94 -6.33
N GLN A 56 -0.79 -3.93 -7.20
CA GLN A 56 -2.10 -4.48 -7.59
C GLN A 56 -2.81 -5.15 -6.41
N TYR A 57 -2.07 -5.92 -5.60
CA TYR A 57 -2.61 -6.49 -4.38
C TYR A 57 -3.14 -5.41 -3.43
N ILE A 58 -2.39 -4.32 -3.22
CA ILE A 58 -2.82 -3.20 -2.37
C ILE A 58 -4.08 -2.52 -2.91
N ILE A 59 -4.18 -2.32 -4.24
CA ILE A 59 -5.39 -1.78 -4.89
C ILE A 59 -6.59 -2.68 -4.61
N GLN A 60 -6.44 -3.99 -4.77
CA GLN A 60 -7.51 -4.94 -4.48
C GLN A 60 -7.95 -4.84 -3.01
N ARG A 61 -7.00 -4.75 -2.07
CA ARG A 61 -7.32 -4.56 -0.64
C ARG A 61 -8.02 -3.24 -0.33
N SER A 62 -7.77 -2.19 -1.11
CA SER A 62 -8.51 -0.93 -1.02
C SER A 62 -9.96 -1.09 -1.47
N HIS A 63 -10.19 -1.78 -2.60
CA HIS A 63 -11.54 -2.10 -3.06
C HIS A 63 -12.31 -2.98 -2.07
N ASP A 64 -11.65 -4.02 -1.52
CA ASP A 64 -12.26 -4.90 -0.51
C ASP A 64 -12.72 -4.09 0.71
N LEU A 65 -11.87 -3.18 1.20
CA LEU A 65 -12.18 -2.29 2.33
C LEU A 65 -13.38 -1.39 2.02
N HIS A 66 -13.44 -0.80 0.82
CA HIS A 66 -14.59 0.01 0.40
C HIS A 66 -15.88 -0.81 0.41
N ALA A 67 -15.84 -2.05 -0.08
CA ALA A 67 -17.00 -2.94 -0.09
C ALA A 67 -17.43 -3.37 1.33
N GLU A 68 -16.48 -3.62 2.23
CA GLU A 68 -16.73 -3.91 3.64
C GLU A 68 -17.40 -2.72 4.33
N LEU A 69 -16.86 -1.51 4.19
CA LEU A 69 -17.42 -0.28 4.77
C LEU A 69 -18.83 0.05 4.25
N GLN A 70 -19.13 -0.26 2.98
CA GLN A 70 -20.48 -0.09 2.43
C GLN A 70 -21.49 -1.09 2.99
N LYS A 71 -21.06 -2.34 3.26
CA LYS A 71 -21.92 -3.35 3.89
C LYS A 71 -22.23 -3.02 5.35
N ASP A 72 -21.24 -2.46 6.05
CA ASP A 72 -21.36 -2.09 7.46
C ASP A 72 -22.13 -0.77 7.66
N ASN A 73 -22.43 -0.04 6.58
CA ASN A 73 -23.24 1.18 6.60
C ASN A 73 -24.40 1.13 5.57
N PRO A 74 -25.45 0.32 5.80
CA PRO A 74 -26.48 0.02 4.78
C PRO A 74 -27.49 1.16 4.51
N GLY A 75 -27.18 2.41 4.83
CA GLY A 75 -28.15 3.52 4.88
C GLY A 75 -27.69 4.85 4.29
N ASN A 76 -27.25 4.87 3.03
CA ASN A 76 -27.23 6.08 2.19
C ASN A 76 -27.90 5.80 0.84
#